data_AF-A0A7S0EB87-F1
#
_entry.id   AF-A0A7S0EB87-F1
#
_cell.length_a   1.000
_cell.length_b   1.000
_cell.length_c   1.000
_cell.angle_alpha   90.00
_cell.angle_beta   90.00
_cell.angle_gamma   90.00
#
_symmetry.space_group_name_H-M   'P 1'
#
loop_
_entity.id
_entity.type
_entity.pdbx_description
1 polymer ?
#
loop_
_entity_poly.entity_id
_entity_poly.type
_entity_poly.pdbx_seq_one_letter_code
_entity_poly.pdbx_strand_id
1 'polypeptide(L)'
;AAAAAPAAPSKRRLPSSFEASSSSSASASAAAQPAPPPAPRIARSALNAEQLGAAQRVLGGQNVFLTGAAGVGKSYLLRYVIQELEAAWPGAGQVPVVAPTGIAASHVQGVTIHSWA
;
A
#
# COMPACT_ATOMS: atom_id res chain seq x y z
N ALA A 1 -2.99 -56.60 -40.27
CA ALA A 1 -2.78 -56.99 -38.86
C ALA A 1 -2.13 -55.82 -38.13
N ALA A 2 -2.68 -55.46 -36.97
CA ALA A 2 -2.15 -54.62 -35.89
C ALA A 2 -1.72 -53.18 -36.24
N ALA A 3 -2.68 -52.26 -36.16
CA ALA A 3 -2.42 -50.83 -35.98
C ALA A 3 -2.02 -50.55 -34.52
N ALA A 4 -0.93 -49.83 -34.34
CA ALA A 4 -0.27 -49.54 -33.07
C ALA A 4 -0.84 -48.27 -32.38
N ALA A 5 -0.87 -48.32 -31.05
CA ALA A 5 -1.00 -47.18 -30.13
C ALA A 5 -0.12 -47.50 -28.89
N PRO A 6 0.18 -46.58 -27.94
CA PRO A 6 -0.06 -45.12 -27.88
C PRO A 6 1.20 -44.29 -27.48
N ALA A 7 1.26 -43.00 -27.83
CA ALA A 7 2.30 -42.06 -27.39
C ALA A 7 1.75 -41.04 -26.36
N ALA A 8 2.46 -40.90 -25.24
CA ALA A 8 2.13 -40.11 -24.05
C ALA A 8 2.57 -38.62 -24.15
N PRO A 9 2.07 -37.71 -23.29
CA PRO A 9 2.06 -36.26 -23.55
C PRO A 9 3.37 -35.54 -23.24
N SER A 10 3.80 -34.68 -24.15
CA SER A 10 4.99 -33.82 -24.04
C SER A 10 4.77 -32.67 -23.05
N LYS A 11 5.53 -32.70 -21.95
CA LYS A 11 5.61 -31.61 -20.96
C LYS A 11 6.20 -30.35 -21.61
N ARG A 12 5.40 -29.30 -21.79
CA ARG A 12 5.87 -27.96 -22.20
C ARG A 12 6.72 -27.37 -21.07
N ARG A 13 8.05 -27.31 -21.25
CA ARG A 13 8.98 -26.59 -20.37
C ARG A 13 8.77 -25.08 -20.55
N LEU A 14 8.53 -24.37 -19.45
CA LEU A 14 8.57 -22.91 -19.41
C LEU A 14 10.05 -22.45 -19.37
N PRO A 15 10.42 -21.36 -20.05
CA PRO A 15 11.79 -20.85 -20.04
C PRO A 15 12.15 -20.31 -18.66
N SER A 16 13.25 -20.83 -18.12
CA SER A 16 13.99 -20.32 -16.97
C SER A 16 14.72 -19.04 -17.36
N SER A 17 14.01 -17.91 -17.36
CA SER A 17 14.62 -16.60 -17.19
C SER A 17 13.54 -15.58 -16.84
N PHE A 18 13.18 -15.53 -15.55
CA PHE A 18 12.95 -14.22 -14.94
C PHE A 18 14.14 -14.04 -14.01
N GLU A 19 15.09 -13.29 -14.54
CA GLU A 19 16.28 -12.85 -13.83
C GLU A 19 15.81 -12.18 -12.55
N ALA A 20 16.14 -12.80 -11.41
CA ALA A 20 16.13 -12.12 -10.14
C ALA A 20 17.13 -10.98 -10.26
N SER A 21 16.65 -9.79 -10.64
CA SER A 21 17.41 -8.56 -10.51
C SER A 21 17.59 -8.31 -9.02
N SER A 22 18.59 -8.99 -8.45
CA SER A 22 19.41 -8.49 -7.36
C SER A 22 20.02 -7.18 -7.83
N SER A 23 19.24 -6.11 -7.78
CA SER A 23 19.79 -4.78 -7.66
C SER A 23 20.14 -4.59 -6.20
N SER A 24 21.36 -5.00 -5.89
CA SER A 24 22.16 -4.41 -4.84
C SER A 24 22.09 -2.89 -4.97
N SER A 25 21.31 -2.25 -4.12
CA SER A 25 21.62 -0.90 -3.67
C SER A 25 21.80 -0.97 -2.17
N ALA A 26 23.05 -1.22 -1.81
CA ALA A 26 23.54 -1.07 -0.46
C ALA A 26 23.58 0.42 -0.11
N SER A 27 23.25 0.71 1.14
CA SER A 27 23.54 1.96 1.85
C SER A 27 22.67 3.15 1.40
N ALA A 28 22.11 3.97 2.27
CA ALA A 28 22.50 4.30 3.63
C ALA A 28 21.32 4.97 4.36
N SER A 29 21.45 4.95 5.68
CA SER A 29 20.94 5.96 6.58
C SER A 29 19.52 5.77 7.14
N ALA A 30 19.52 5.34 8.40
CA ALA A 30 18.75 6.00 9.45
C ALA A 30 19.07 7.52 9.50
N ALA A 31 18.76 8.23 8.44
CA ALA A 31 18.59 9.67 8.44
C ALA A 31 17.11 9.88 8.23
N ALA A 32 16.51 10.61 9.19
CA ALA A 32 15.30 11.35 8.97
C ALA A 32 15.27 11.83 7.51
N GLN A 33 14.36 11.27 6.71
CA GLN A 33 14.11 11.85 5.40
C GLN A 33 13.79 13.33 5.66
N PRO A 34 14.50 14.29 5.06
CA PRO A 34 14.10 15.69 5.15
C PRO A 34 12.65 15.71 4.68
N ALA A 35 11.76 16.12 5.59
CA ALA A 35 10.32 15.92 5.47
C ALA A 35 9.92 16.24 4.02
N PRO A 36 9.41 15.26 3.25
CA PRO A 36 8.93 15.54 1.91
C PRO A 36 7.98 16.75 2.01
N PRO A 37 8.02 17.69 1.05
CA PRO A 37 7.20 18.89 1.10
C PRO A 37 5.77 18.46 1.45
N PRO A 38 5.15 19.08 2.48
CA PRO A 38 3.90 18.59 3.04
C PRO A 38 2.91 18.45 1.89
N ALA A 39 2.49 17.22 1.63
CA ALA A 39 1.48 16.95 0.63
C ALA A 39 0.30 17.90 0.86
N PRO A 40 -0.33 18.43 -0.21
CA PRO A 40 -1.40 19.40 -0.07
C PRO A 40 -2.41 18.90 0.96
N ARG A 41 -2.65 19.70 2.00
CA ARG A 41 -3.57 19.32 3.08
C ARG A 41 -4.95 19.09 2.50
N ILE A 42 -5.47 17.88 2.69
CA ILE A 42 -6.80 17.54 2.22
C ILE A 42 -7.79 18.20 3.18
N ALA A 43 -8.59 19.13 2.67
CA ALA A 43 -9.60 19.79 3.48
C ALA A 43 -10.81 18.86 3.67
N ARG A 44 -11.48 18.98 4.83
CA ARG A 44 -12.76 18.30 5.12
C ARG A 44 -13.83 18.54 4.05
N SER A 45 -13.84 19.73 3.47
CA SER A 45 -14.78 20.13 2.41
C SER A 45 -14.54 19.43 1.06
N ALA A 46 -13.38 18.81 0.86
CA ALA A 46 -13.06 18.06 -0.35
C ALA A 46 -13.58 16.60 -0.33
N LEU A 47 -14.18 16.17 0.78
CA LEU A 47 -14.69 14.80 0.95
C LEU A 47 -16.20 14.74 0.72
N ASN A 48 -16.65 13.63 0.13
CA ASN A 48 -18.08 13.32 0.02
C ASN A 48 -18.66 12.88 1.38
N ALA A 49 -19.98 12.89 1.52
CA ALA A 49 -20.68 12.54 2.77
C ALA A 49 -20.29 11.15 3.30
N GLU A 50 -20.17 10.15 2.43
CA GLU A 50 -19.76 8.79 2.82
C GLU A 50 -18.32 8.73 3.32
N GLN A 51 -17.40 9.42 2.61
CA GLN A 51 -15.99 9.50 2.98
C GLN A 51 -15.81 10.23 4.31
N LEU A 52 -16.57 11.30 4.54
CA LEU A 52 -16.60 12.05 5.78
C LEU A 52 -17.11 11.17 6.93
N GLY A 53 -18.19 10.42 6.72
CA GLY A 53 -18.71 9.48 7.72
C GLY A 53 -17.70 8.37 8.07
N ALA A 54 -16.97 7.85 7.08
CA ALA A 54 -15.90 6.89 7.31
C ALA A 54 -14.73 7.51 8.10
N ALA A 55 -14.30 8.73 7.73
CA ALA A 55 -13.23 9.44 8.43
C ALA A 55 -13.58 9.70 9.90
N GLN A 56 -14.81 10.12 10.19
CA GLN A 56 -15.27 10.35 11.57
C GLN A 56 -15.21 9.09 12.43
N ARG A 57 -15.57 7.91 11.87
CA ARG A 57 -15.47 6.64 12.60
C ARG A 57 -14.02 6.31 12.95
N VAL A 58 -13.09 6.51 12.02
CA VAL A 58 -11.66 6.28 12.28
C VAL A 58 -11.11 7.25 13.33
N LEU A 59 -11.44 8.54 13.20
CA LEU A 59 -11.04 9.56 14.19
C LEU A 59 -11.66 9.34 15.57
N GLY A 60 -12.83 8.69 15.63
CA GLY A 60 -13.46 8.22 16.86
C GLY A 60 -12.78 6.99 17.49
N GLY A 61 -11.67 6.51 16.93
CA GLY A 61 -10.92 5.35 17.44
C GLY A 61 -11.52 3.99 17.07
N GLN A 62 -12.43 3.93 16.10
CA GLN A 62 -13.00 2.66 15.64
C GLN A 62 -12.10 1.99 14.60
N ASN A 63 -12.04 0.66 14.65
CA ASN A 63 -11.41 -0.13 13.59
C ASN A 63 -12.32 -0.16 12.36
N VAL A 64 -11.86 0.41 11.25
CA VAL A 64 -12.63 0.52 10.01
C VAL A 64 -11.89 -0.16 8.87
N PHE A 65 -12.62 -0.95 8.08
CA PHE A 65 -12.12 -1.51 6.83
C PHE A 65 -12.70 -0.73 5.65
N LEU A 66 -11.84 -0.04 4.90
CA LEU A 66 -12.24 0.76 3.74
C LEU A 66 -12.31 -0.09 2.47
N THR A 67 -13.50 -0.25 1.91
CA THR A 67 -13.75 -1.01 0.67
C THR A 67 -14.30 -0.12 -0.44
N GLY A 68 -14.36 -0.65 -1.66
CA GLY A 68 -14.95 0.04 -2.83
C GLY A 68 -14.22 -0.26 -4.14
N ALA A 69 -14.85 0.09 -5.26
CA ALA A 69 -14.29 -0.11 -6.59
C ALA A 69 -12.96 0.66 -6.81
N ALA A 70 -12.23 0.34 -7.87
CA ALA A 70 -11.07 1.14 -8.27
C ALA A 70 -11.51 2.57 -8.62
N GLY A 71 -10.69 3.58 -8.29
CA GLY A 71 -10.96 4.98 -8.63
C GLY A 71 -11.87 5.77 -7.67
N VAL A 72 -12.50 5.14 -6.67
CA VAL A 72 -13.40 5.85 -5.72
C VAL A 72 -12.69 6.70 -4.65
N GLY A 73 -11.37 6.87 -4.75
CA GLY A 73 -10.61 7.71 -3.82
C GLY A 73 -10.27 7.09 -2.46
N LYS A 74 -10.18 5.75 -2.34
CA LYS A 74 -9.79 5.09 -1.07
C LYS A 74 -8.45 5.59 -0.52
N SER A 75 -7.43 5.67 -1.38
CA SER A 75 -6.11 6.20 -1.00
C SER A 75 -6.16 7.69 -0.65
N TYR A 76 -7.08 8.45 -1.25
CA TYR A 76 -7.28 9.87 -0.94
C TYR A 76 -7.88 10.06 0.45
N LEU A 77 -8.92 9.29 0.77
CA LEU A 77 -9.51 9.25 2.12
C LEU A 77 -8.49 8.80 3.17
N LEU A 78 -7.68 7.78 2.87
CA LEU A 78 -6.66 7.28 3.79
C LEU A 78 -5.64 8.38 4.13
N ARG A 79 -5.15 9.12 3.11
CA ARG A 79 -4.21 10.25 3.32
C ARG A 79 -4.81 11.34 4.21
N TYR A 80 -6.08 11.67 4.01
CA TYR A 80 -6.79 12.64 4.85
C TYR A 80 -6.85 12.16 6.32
N VAL A 81 -7.19 10.90 6.54
CA VAL A 81 -7.27 10.33 7.89
C VAL A 81 -5.91 10.35 8.58
N ILE A 82 -4.84 9.96 7.88
CA ILE A 82 -3.47 10.00 8.42
C ILE A 82 -3.12 11.44 8.84
N GLN A 83 -3.40 12.43 7.99
CA GLN A 83 -3.17 13.84 8.29
C GLN A 83 -3.87 14.31 9.57
N GLU A 84 -5.14 13.94 9.74
CA GLU A 84 -5.93 14.32 10.91
C GLU A 84 -5.45 13.59 12.17
N LEU A 85 -5.03 12.32 12.06
CA LEU A 85 -4.47 11.56 13.18
C LEU A 85 -3.13 12.14 13.64
N GLU A 86 -2.24 12.50 12.72
CA GLU A 86 -0.97 13.17 13.04
C GLU A 86 -1.19 14.53 13.71
N ALA A 87 -2.22 15.28 13.28
CA ALA A 87 -2.57 16.56 13.87
C ALA A 87 -3.23 16.43 15.26
N ALA A 88 -4.05 15.39 15.47
CA ALA A 88 -4.75 15.16 16.73
C ALA A 88 -3.85 14.59 17.83
N TRP A 89 -2.79 13.87 17.47
CA TRP A 89 -1.83 13.27 18.42
C TRP A 89 -0.37 13.68 18.17
N PRO A 90 -0.01 14.96 18.37
CA PRO A 90 1.35 15.46 18.11
C PRO A 90 2.45 14.91 19.04
N GLY A 91 2.12 14.06 20.03
CA GLY A 91 3.06 13.47 20.99
C GLY A 91 3.08 11.95 21.07
N ALA A 92 2.22 11.25 20.31
CA ALA A 92 2.10 9.78 20.38
C ALA A 92 3.07 9.03 19.44
N GLY A 93 3.91 9.76 18.69
CA GLY A 93 4.75 9.22 17.62
C GLY A 93 4.08 9.30 16.25
N GLN A 94 4.82 8.97 15.19
CA GLN A 94 4.27 8.89 13.83
C GLN A 94 3.23 7.77 13.73
N VAL A 95 2.12 8.05 13.05
CA VAL A 95 1.12 7.03 12.70
C VAL A 95 1.77 6.05 11.70
N PRO A 96 1.97 4.76 12.06
CA PRO A 96 2.59 3.82 11.13
C PRO A 96 1.62 3.51 10.00
N VAL A 97 2.01 3.86 8.77
CA VAL A 97 1.25 3.55 7.56
C VAL A 97 1.94 2.38 6.86
N VAL A 98 1.19 1.29 6.66
CA VAL A 98 1.78 0.03 6.22
C VAL A 98 0.95 -0.59 5.08
N ALA A 99 1.63 -1.18 4.10
CA ALA A 99 0.99 -1.87 2.98
C ALA A 99 1.67 -3.22 2.65
N PRO A 100 0.97 -4.17 2.00
CA PRO A 100 1.54 -5.48 1.67
C PRO A 100 2.58 -5.47 0.54
N THR A 101 2.58 -4.45 -0.32
CA THR A 101 3.51 -4.32 -1.44
C THR A 101 4.18 -2.95 -1.48
N GLY A 102 5.39 -2.86 -2.03
CA GLY A 102 6.16 -1.60 -2.10
C GLY A 102 5.48 -0.50 -2.91
N ILE A 103 4.81 -0.86 -4.01
CA ILE A 103 4.06 0.10 -4.84
C ILE A 103 2.87 0.67 -4.05
N ALA A 104 2.15 -0.17 -3.29
CA ALA A 104 1.05 0.29 -2.46
C ALA A 104 1.53 1.16 -1.30
N ALA A 105 2.65 0.80 -0.67
CA ALA A 105 3.27 1.59 0.40
C ALA A 105 3.65 2.98 -0.10
N SER A 106 4.28 3.06 -1.27
CA SER A 106 4.65 4.34 -1.91
C SER A 106 3.44 5.25 -2.16
N HIS A 107 2.30 4.70 -2.59
CA HIS A 107 1.08 5.48 -2.79
C HIS A 107 0.51 6.12 -1.52
N VAL A 108 0.81 5.58 -0.34
CA VAL A 108 0.32 6.09 0.94
C VAL A 108 1.44 6.69 1.79
N GLN A 109 2.64 6.86 1.21
CA GLN A 109 3.86 7.30 1.89
C GLN A 109 4.16 6.49 3.16
N GLY A 110 3.93 5.19 3.08
CA GLY A 110 4.18 4.24 4.16
C GLY A 110 5.33 3.29 3.85
N VAL A 111 5.48 2.29 4.73
CA VAL A 111 6.43 1.18 4.59
C VAL A 111 5.70 -0.13 4.29
N THR A 112 6.43 -1.16 3.87
CA THR A 112 5.83 -2.49 3.74
C THR A 112 5.69 -3.17 5.10
N ILE A 113 4.74 -4.10 5.24
CA ILE A 113 4.57 -4.88 6.48
C ILE A 113 5.89 -5.57 6.86
N HIS A 114 6.59 -6.12 5.88
CA HIS A 114 7.87 -6.79 6.06
C HIS A 114 9.05 -5.86 6.41
N SER A 115 8.91 -4.55 6.20
CA SER A 115 9.93 -3.55 6.56
C SER A 115 9.64 -2.88 7.91
N TRP A 116 8.42 -3.02 8.42
CA TRP A 116 7.99 -2.42 9.68
C TRP A 116 8.11 -3.39 10.86
N ALA A 117 7.89 -4.68 10.61
CA ALA A 117 7.93 -5.77 11.61
C ALA A 117 9.32 -6.38 11.76
#